data_AF-A0A921BMG0-F1
#
_entry.id   AF-A0A921BMG0-F1
#
_cell.length_a   1.000
_cell.length_b   1.000
_cell.length_c   1.000
_cell.angle_alpha   90.00
_cell.angle_beta   90.00
_cell.angle_gamma   90.00
#
_symmetry.space_group_name_H-M   'P 1'
#
loop_
_entity.id
_entity.type
_entity.pdbx_description
1 polymer ?
#
loop_
_entity_poly.entity_id
_entity_poly.type
_entity_poly.pdbx_seq_one_letter_code
_entity_poly.pdbx_strand_id
1 'polypeptide(L)'
;MADGILSRVRRILQVIGFHFATLDIREHSDRHHEALATLFAANDLDYVGTSDADRADLLAAELASRRPLAPPSTPDDAGALALFRTLRTLMDRDGDAVIESYIISMTRGVEDVLAPVVLAREVGLVDLAHGTARLGFVPLF
;
A
#
# COMPACT_ATOMS: atom_id res chain seq x y z
N MET A 1 9.88 26.98 -36.96
CA MET A 1 10.63 27.14 -35.68
C MET A 1 9.83 26.71 -34.44
N ALA A 2 8.60 26.18 -34.57
CA ALA A 2 7.77 25.78 -33.42
C ALA A 2 7.99 24.34 -32.92
N ASP A 3 8.51 23.43 -33.77
CA ASP A 3 8.66 22.00 -33.41
C ASP A 3 9.69 21.73 -32.30
N GLY A 4 10.74 22.56 -32.22
CA GLY A 4 11.81 22.37 -31.24
C GLY A 4 11.34 22.61 -29.79
N ILE A 5 10.50 23.63 -29.58
CA ILE A 5 9.98 23.98 -28.26
C ILE A 5 8.93 22.96 -27.82
N LEU A 6 8.00 22.60 -28.72
CA LEU A 6 6.95 21.63 -28.42
C LEU A 6 7.53 20.23 -28.14
N SER A 7 8.50 19.79 -28.95
CA SER A 7 9.18 18.51 -28.73
C SER A 7 10.02 18.51 -27.44
N ARG A 8 10.60 19.65 -27.04
CA ARG A 8 11.36 19.76 -25.79
C ARG A 8 10.42 19.72 -24.59
N VAL A 9 9.30 20.45 -24.62
CA VAL A 9 8.27 20.40 -23.57
C VAL A 9 7.70 18.99 -23.44
N ARG A 10 7.37 18.30 -24.55
CA ARG A 10 6.90 16.91 -24.50
C ARG A 10 7.94 15.98 -23.87
N ARG A 11 9.22 16.13 -24.22
CA ARG A 11 10.30 15.30 -23.69
C ARG A 11 10.57 15.58 -22.20
N ILE A 12 10.45 16.83 -21.77
CA ILE A 12 10.48 17.23 -20.34
C ILE A 12 9.29 16.62 -19.60
N LEU A 13 8.07 16.73 -20.13
CA LEU A 13 6.88 16.10 -19.52
C LEU A 13 6.98 14.56 -19.49
N GLN A 14 7.64 13.93 -20.46
CA GLN A 14 7.89 12.48 -20.44
C GLN A 14 8.94 12.05 -19.40
N VAL A 15 9.89 12.93 -19.07
CA VAL A 15 10.97 12.63 -18.11
C VAL A 15 10.57 12.99 -16.68
N ILE A 16 9.81 14.06 -16.49
CA ILE A 16 9.50 14.62 -15.17
C ILE A 16 8.02 14.50 -14.81
N GLY A 17 7.13 14.28 -15.78
CA GLY A 17 5.68 14.34 -15.55
C GLY A 17 5.18 15.76 -15.24
N PHE A 18 3.93 15.86 -14.77
CA PHE A 18 3.36 17.11 -14.22
C PHE A 18 3.56 17.22 -12.70
N HIS A 19 4.15 16.21 -12.07
CA HIS A 19 4.46 16.13 -10.65
C HIS A 19 5.98 16.29 -10.53
N PHE A 20 6.46 17.37 -9.91
CA PHE A 20 7.89 17.74 -9.91
C PHE A 20 8.85 16.67 -9.32
N ALA A 21 8.33 15.64 -8.64
CA ALA A 21 9.05 14.43 -8.24
C ALA A 21 8.04 13.29 -8.00
N THR A 22 8.31 12.08 -8.50
CA THR A 22 7.67 10.86 -8.03
C THR A 22 8.18 10.52 -6.63
N LEU A 23 7.32 9.96 -5.78
CA LEU A 23 7.67 9.67 -4.39
C LEU A 23 7.84 8.16 -4.17
N ASP A 24 8.97 7.78 -3.59
CA ASP A 24 9.15 6.46 -2.99
C ASP A 24 8.76 6.52 -1.52
N ILE A 25 7.81 5.67 -1.13
CA ILE A 25 7.41 5.52 0.26
C ILE A 25 8.18 4.37 0.86
N ARG A 26 8.76 4.56 2.04
CA ARG A 26 9.49 3.51 2.75
C ARG A 26 8.97 3.39 4.16
N GLU A 27 8.62 2.18 4.56
CA GLU A 27 8.16 1.87 5.92
C GLU A 27 8.75 0.55 6.41
N HIS A 28 8.86 0.40 7.73
CA HIS A 28 9.34 -0.82 8.36
C HIS A 28 8.24 -1.89 8.43
N SER A 29 8.56 -3.16 8.14
CA SER A 29 7.54 -4.22 8.09
C SER A 29 6.75 -4.37 9.40
N ASP A 30 7.44 -4.31 10.55
CA ASP A 30 6.82 -4.33 11.89
C ASP A 30 5.65 -3.33 12.05
N ARG A 31 5.68 -2.16 11.40
CA ARG A 31 4.58 -1.16 11.45
C ARG A 31 3.30 -1.67 10.80
N HIS A 32 3.42 -2.48 9.74
CA HIS A 32 2.26 -3.11 9.10
C HIS A 32 1.66 -4.17 10.02
N HIS A 33 2.52 -4.95 10.70
CA HIS A 33 2.09 -5.96 11.66
C HIS A 33 1.39 -5.34 12.88
N GLU A 34 1.87 -4.21 13.39
CA GLU A 34 1.22 -3.46 14.49
C GLU A 34 -0.19 -2.98 14.10
N ALA A 35 -0.34 -2.42 12.90
CA ALA A 35 -1.64 -1.97 12.40
C ALA A 35 -2.60 -3.16 12.21
N LEU A 36 -2.13 -4.25 11.60
CA LEU A 36 -2.94 -5.46 11.39
C LEU A 36 -3.32 -6.12 12.71
N ALA A 37 -2.43 -6.18 13.70
CA ALA A 37 -2.75 -6.70 15.02
C ALA A 37 -3.96 -5.98 15.63
N THR A 38 -4.02 -4.66 15.48
CA THR A 38 -5.14 -3.83 15.96
C THR A 38 -6.43 -4.14 15.19
N LEU A 39 -6.35 -4.29 13.87
CA LEU A 39 -7.51 -4.56 13.00
C LEU A 39 -8.07 -5.99 13.20
N PHE A 40 -7.19 -7.00 13.31
CA PHE A 40 -7.59 -8.38 13.55
C PHE A 40 -8.15 -8.56 14.97
N ALA A 41 -7.56 -7.91 15.99
CA ALA A 41 -8.09 -7.92 17.35
C ALA A 41 -9.53 -7.35 17.43
N ALA A 42 -9.85 -6.33 16.62
CA ALA A 42 -11.21 -5.79 16.54
C ALA A 42 -12.22 -6.77 15.90
N ASN A 43 -11.75 -7.85 15.29
CA ASN A 43 -12.56 -8.93 14.70
C ASN A 43 -12.45 -10.25 15.48
N ASP A 44 -11.96 -10.20 16.73
CA ASP A 44 -11.74 -11.37 17.61
C ASP A 44 -10.79 -12.43 17.02
N LEU A 45 -9.83 -12.00 16.20
CA LEU A 45 -8.79 -12.86 15.61
C LEU A 45 -7.43 -12.56 16.22
N ASP A 46 -6.73 -13.61 16.68
CA ASP A 46 -5.38 -13.50 17.21
C ASP A 46 -4.35 -13.48 16.08
N TYR A 47 -3.86 -12.29 15.76
CA TYR A 47 -2.78 -12.10 14.77
C TYR A 47 -1.39 -12.21 15.39
N VAL A 48 -1.21 -11.75 16.63
CA VAL A 48 0.11 -11.63 17.27
C VAL A 48 0.64 -13.00 17.71
N GLY A 49 -0.25 -13.91 18.13
CA GLY A 49 0.11 -15.27 18.52
C GLY A 49 0.43 -16.23 17.37
N THR A 50 0.25 -15.82 16.12
CA THR A 50 0.47 -16.68 14.95
C THR A 50 1.95 -16.88 14.64
N SER A 51 2.31 -18.08 14.18
CA SER A 51 3.61 -18.31 13.53
C SER A 51 3.68 -17.57 12.20
N ASP A 52 4.88 -17.34 11.66
CA ASP A 52 5.04 -16.61 10.39
C ASP A 52 4.35 -17.33 9.22
N ALA A 53 4.33 -18.67 9.22
CA ALA A 53 3.64 -19.47 8.22
C ALA A 53 2.11 -19.34 8.34
N ASP A 54 1.57 -19.48 9.55
CA ASP A 54 0.12 -19.32 9.79
C ASP A 54 -0.34 -17.89 9.48
N ARG A 55 0.53 -16.90 9.76
CA ARG A 55 0.29 -15.50 9.45
C ARG A 55 0.22 -15.27 7.95
N ALA A 56 1.10 -15.87 7.17
CA ALA A 56 1.05 -15.77 5.71
C ALA A 56 -0.26 -16.36 5.15
N ASP A 57 -0.69 -17.52 5.66
CA ASP A 57 -1.95 -18.15 5.27
C ASP A 57 -3.18 -17.30 5.66
N LEU A 58 -3.18 -16.74 6.87
CA LEU A 58 -4.22 -15.82 7.34
C LEU A 58 -4.32 -14.58 6.45
N LEU A 59 -3.19 -13.95 6.13
CA LEU A 59 -3.16 -12.75 5.28
C LEU A 59 -3.58 -13.05 3.84
N ALA A 60 -3.16 -14.20 3.30
CA ALA A 60 -3.57 -14.63 1.96
C ALA A 60 -5.09 -14.89 1.90
N ALA A 61 -5.65 -15.52 2.93
CA ALA A 61 -7.09 -15.74 3.05
C ALA A 61 -7.86 -14.41 3.15
N GLU A 62 -7.36 -13.46 3.94
CA GLU A 62 -7.98 -12.14 4.07
C GLU A 62 -7.90 -11.34 2.77
N LEU A 63 -6.78 -11.41 2.06
CA LEU A 63 -6.61 -10.73 0.77
C LEU A 63 -7.56 -11.29 -0.30
N ALA A 64 -7.86 -12.59 -0.25
CA ALA A 64 -8.83 -13.24 -1.13
C ALA A 64 -10.30 -13.01 -0.69
N SER A 65 -10.53 -12.66 0.58
CA SER A 65 -11.84 -12.34 1.12
C SER A 65 -12.41 -11.08 0.45
N ARG A 66 -13.74 -10.89 0.56
CA ARG A 66 -14.44 -9.65 0.15
C ARG A 66 -14.96 -8.85 1.33
N ARG A 67 -14.80 -9.38 2.54
CA ARG A 67 -15.22 -8.70 3.76
C ARG A 67 -14.23 -7.57 4.06
N PRO A 68 -14.70 -6.37 4.45
CA PRO A 68 -13.83 -5.33 5.01
C PRO A 68 -13.24 -5.80 6.35
N LEU A 69 -11.92 -5.69 6.49
CA LEU A 69 -11.22 -6.01 7.74
C LEU A 69 -11.40 -4.88 8.76
N ALA A 70 -11.38 -3.63 8.31
CA ALA A 70 -11.57 -2.47 9.19
C ALA A 70 -13.06 -2.16 9.41
N PRO A 71 -13.55 -2.12 10.67
CA PRO A 71 -14.86 -1.56 10.99
C PRO A 71 -14.95 -0.08 10.56
N PRO A 72 -16.14 0.46 10.25
CA PRO A 72 -16.32 1.86 9.85
C PRO A 72 -15.83 2.89 10.88
N SER A 73 -15.70 2.49 12.15
CA SER A 73 -15.40 3.36 13.27
C SER A 73 -14.07 3.07 13.96
N THR A 74 -13.20 2.20 13.43
CA THR A 74 -11.87 2.01 14.03
C THR A 74 -11.05 3.29 13.85
N PRO A 75 -10.66 3.97 14.93
CA PRO A 75 -9.80 5.14 14.87
C PRO A 75 -8.38 4.64 14.69
N ASP A 76 -8.05 4.07 13.53
CA ASP A 76 -6.65 3.95 13.14
C ASP A 76 -6.21 5.29 12.55
N ASP A 77 -6.12 6.27 13.45
CA ASP A 77 -5.82 7.68 13.14
C ASP A 77 -4.30 7.98 13.19
N ALA A 78 -3.45 6.98 13.46
CA ALA A 78 -2.01 7.20 13.62
C ALA A 78 -1.09 6.11 13.06
N GLY A 79 -1.60 4.95 12.63
CA GLY A 79 -0.79 3.82 12.19
C GLY A 79 -0.54 3.73 10.68
N ALA A 80 -0.12 2.55 10.23
CA ALA A 80 0.12 2.26 8.82
C ALA A 80 -1.14 2.38 7.95
N LEU A 81 -2.35 2.12 8.49
CA LEU A 81 -3.59 2.32 7.73
C LEU A 81 -3.83 3.80 7.41
N ALA A 82 -3.51 4.71 8.33
CA ALA A 82 -3.60 6.15 8.10
C ALA A 82 -2.66 6.61 6.98
N LEU A 83 -1.46 6.02 6.90
CA LEU A 83 -0.56 6.21 5.76
C LEU A 83 -1.22 5.76 4.47
N PHE A 84 -1.77 4.54 4.39
CA PHE A 84 -2.44 4.06 3.18
C PHE A 84 -3.66 4.92 2.78
N ARG A 85 -4.44 5.45 3.74
CA ARG A 85 -5.52 6.41 3.47
C ARG A 85 -4.99 7.72 2.89
N THR A 86 -3.85 8.18 3.39
CA THR A 86 -3.17 9.38 2.87
C THR A 86 -2.66 9.15 1.45
N LEU A 87 -2.02 8.00 1.19
CA LEU A 87 -1.59 7.61 -0.15
C LEU A 87 -2.77 7.54 -1.12
N ARG A 88 -3.88 6.93 -0.69
CA ARG A 88 -5.11 6.87 -1.48
C ARG A 88 -5.61 8.26 -1.85
N THR A 89 -5.65 9.18 -0.90
CA THR A 89 -6.07 10.58 -1.13
C THR A 89 -5.14 11.29 -2.12
N LEU A 90 -3.82 11.12 -1.98
CA LEU A 90 -2.83 11.70 -2.90
C LEU A 90 -2.97 11.14 -4.31
N MET A 91 -3.09 9.82 -4.46
CA MET A 91 -3.23 9.16 -5.75
C MET A 91 -4.57 9.46 -6.43
N ASP A 92 -5.65 9.66 -5.67
CA ASP A 92 -6.93 10.11 -6.22
C ASP A 92 -6.88 11.56 -6.73
N ARG A 93 -6.08 12.42 -6.08
CA ARG A 93 -5.93 13.84 -6.46
C ARG A 93 -4.95 14.05 -7.61
N ASP A 94 -3.79 13.41 -7.53
CA ASP A 94 -2.63 13.68 -8.40
C ASP A 94 -2.37 12.54 -9.40
N GLY A 95 -3.12 11.43 -9.32
CA GLY A 95 -2.96 10.25 -10.15
C GLY A 95 -1.94 9.25 -9.61
N ASP A 96 -1.99 8.03 -10.13
CA ASP A 96 -1.21 6.90 -9.60
C ASP A 96 0.30 7.10 -9.75
N ALA A 97 0.74 7.87 -10.75
CA ALA A 97 2.14 8.16 -11.01
C ALA A 97 2.81 9.03 -9.94
N VAL A 98 2.07 9.57 -8.96
CA VAL A 98 2.64 10.36 -7.87
C VAL A 98 3.46 9.50 -6.90
N ILE A 99 3.11 8.21 -6.76
CA ILE A 99 3.84 7.23 -5.95
C ILE A 99 4.46 6.20 -6.88
N GLU A 100 5.80 6.11 -6.89
CA GLU A 100 6.51 5.17 -7.77
C GLU A 100 6.60 3.79 -7.15
N SER A 101 7.03 3.72 -5.89
CA SER A 101 7.14 2.46 -5.18
C SER A 101 6.85 2.58 -3.68
N TYR A 102 6.38 1.48 -3.10
CA TYR A 102 6.26 1.28 -1.66
C TYR A 102 7.28 0.24 -1.21
N ILE A 103 8.34 0.71 -0.57
CA ILE A 103 9.47 -0.09 -0.10
C ILE A 103 9.19 -0.60 1.30
N ILE A 104 9.23 -1.92 1.47
CA ILE A 104 9.02 -2.61 2.74
C ILE A 104 10.40 -2.94 3.34
N SER A 105 10.79 -2.21 4.38
CA SER A 105 12.09 -2.38 5.03
C SER A 105 12.07 -3.53 6.02
N MET A 106 13.22 -4.20 6.17
CA MET A 106 13.39 -5.34 7.08
C MET A 106 12.43 -6.50 6.77
N THR A 107 12.24 -6.78 5.47
CA THR A 107 11.43 -7.92 5.03
C THR A 107 12.19 -9.21 5.38
N ARG A 108 11.55 -10.10 6.14
CA ARG A 108 12.10 -11.40 6.57
C ARG A 108 11.38 -12.55 5.88
N GLY A 109 10.09 -12.38 5.59
CA GLY A 109 9.27 -13.43 4.98
C GLY A 109 8.17 -12.91 4.06
N VAL A 110 7.27 -13.82 3.68
CA VAL A 110 6.15 -13.53 2.76
C VAL A 110 5.06 -12.74 3.49
N GLU A 111 4.87 -13.01 4.78
CA GLU A 111 3.96 -12.31 5.67
C GLU A 111 4.25 -10.81 5.75
N ASP A 112 5.52 -10.40 5.75
CA ASP A 112 5.93 -8.98 5.71
C ASP A 112 5.52 -8.29 4.40
N VAL A 113 5.45 -9.04 3.29
CA VAL A 113 5.01 -8.52 1.98
C VAL A 113 3.49 -8.48 1.89
N LEU A 114 2.82 -9.52 2.37
CA LEU A 114 1.36 -9.60 2.35
C LEU A 114 0.71 -8.58 3.29
N ALA A 115 1.35 -8.27 4.43
CA ALA A 115 0.82 -7.34 5.42
C ALA A 115 0.44 -5.95 4.84
N PRO A 116 1.36 -5.19 4.20
CA PRO A 116 1.02 -3.91 3.58
C PRO A 116 0.04 -4.04 2.40
N VAL A 117 0.03 -5.17 1.71
CA VAL A 117 -0.93 -5.42 0.61
C VAL A 117 -2.36 -5.54 1.14
N VAL A 118 -2.56 -6.22 2.27
CA VAL A 118 -3.87 -6.27 2.96
C VAL A 118 -4.29 -4.87 3.41
N LEU A 119 -3.39 -4.08 3.99
CA LEU A 119 -3.70 -2.69 4.37
C LEU A 119 -4.08 -1.81 3.16
N ALA A 120 -3.38 -1.97 2.04
CA ALA A 120 -3.70 -1.27 0.81
C ALA A 120 -5.06 -1.70 0.21
N ARG A 121 -5.44 -2.96 0.37
CA ARG A 121 -6.78 -3.44 0.01
C ARG A 121 -7.87 -2.74 0.81
N GLU A 122 -7.68 -2.54 2.11
CA GLU A 122 -8.68 -1.88 2.96
C GLU A 122 -9.03 -0.46 2.51
N VAL A 123 -8.10 0.22 1.84
CA VAL A 123 -8.31 1.58 1.31
C VAL A 123 -8.62 1.58 -0.20
N GLY A 124 -8.79 0.41 -0.80
CA GLY A 124 -9.08 0.24 -2.23
C GLY A 124 -7.94 0.63 -3.16
N LEU A 125 -6.70 0.60 -2.69
CA LEU A 125 -5.50 0.73 -3.54
C LEU A 125 -5.15 -0.60 -4.23
N VAL A 126 -5.57 -1.72 -3.63
CA VAL A 126 -5.45 -3.07 -4.19
C VAL A 126 -6.83 -3.73 -4.15
N ASP A 127 -7.20 -4.39 -5.24
CA ASP A 127 -8.42 -5.18 -5.35
C ASP A 127 -8.15 -6.39 -6.27
N LEU A 128 -7.94 -7.56 -5.67
CA LEU A 128 -7.67 -8.78 -6.43
C LEU A 128 -8.88 -9.28 -7.22
N ALA A 129 -10.10 -8.98 -6.77
CA ALA A 129 -11.31 -9.44 -7.46
C ALA A 129 -11.52 -8.70 -8.79
N HIS A 130 -11.13 -7.43 -8.84
CA HIS A 130 -11.18 -6.61 -10.05
C HIS A 130 -9.85 -6.52 -10.79
N GLY A 131 -8.78 -7.17 -10.29
CA GLY A 131 -7.45 -7.16 -10.89
C GLY A 131 -6.76 -5.79 -10.83
N THR A 132 -7.10 -4.98 -9.84
CA THR A 132 -6.60 -3.61 -9.68
C THR A 132 -5.47 -3.59 -8.64
N ALA A 133 -4.32 -3.04 -9.01
CA ALA A 133 -3.26 -2.71 -8.08
C ALA A 133 -2.68 -1.36 -8.50
N ARG A 134 -2.94 -0.32 -7.70
CA ARG A 134 -2.50 1.05 -7.99
C ARG A 134 -1.11 1.34 -7.41
N LEU A 135 -0.65 0.52 -6.47
CA LEU A 135 0.61 0.67 -5.75
C LEU A 135 1.51 -0.55 -5.97
N GLY A 136 2.78 -0.30 -6.30
CA GLY A 136 3.80 -1.35 -6.41
C GLY A 136 4.55 -1.55 -5.10
N PHE A 137 4.66 -2.80 -4.63
CA PHE A 137 5.38 -3.15 -3.40
C PHE A 137 6.76 -3.72 -3.72
N VAL A 138 7.79 -3.23 -3.01
CA VAL A 138 9.18 -3.63 -3.20
C VAL A 138 9.75 -4.11 -1.87
N PRO A 139 9.99 -5.42 -1.68
CA PRO A 139 10.61 -5.93 -0.48
C PRO A 139 12.10 -5.55 -0.43
N LEU A 140 12.56 -5.13 0.76
CA LEU A 140 13.96 -4.88 1.07
C LEU A 140 14.41 -5.82 2.19
N PHE A 141 15.25 -6.79 1.80
CA PHE A 141 15.85 -7.83 2.65
C PHE A 141 17.14 -7.34 3.31
#